data_AF-A0A1Y2FUI5-F1
#
_entry.id   AF-A0A1Y2FUI5-F1
#
_cell.length_a   1.000
_cell.length_b   1.000
_cell.length_c   1.000
_cell.angle_alpha   90.00
_cell.angle_beta   90.00
_cell.angle_gamma   90.00
#
_symmetry.space_group_name_H-M   'P 1'
#
loop_
_entity.id
_entity.type
_entity.pdbx_description
1 polymer ?
#
loop_
_entity_poly.entity_id
_entity_poly.type
_entity_poly.pdbx_seq_one_letter_code
_entity_poly.pdbx_strand_id
1 'polypeptide(L)' 'EVARAFALFDKDGTGRITIEDLRRVAEELGEDVTDEDLVDMLEEANRHYDGRKD' A
#
# COMPACT_ATOMS: atom_id res chain seq x y z
N GLU A 1 -7.24 -11.75 3.12
CA GLU A 1 -7.30 -11.06 1.80
C GLU A 1 -6.30 -9.90 1.67
N VAL A 2 -5.95 -9.19 2.76
CA VAL A 2 -4.96 -8.11 2.77
C VAL A 2 -3.60 -8.49 2.17
N ALA A 3 -3.09 -9.70 2.40
CA ALA A 3 -1.78 -10.14 1.86
C ALA A 3 -1.71 -10.19 0.33
N ARG A 4 -2.84 -10.43 -0.37
CA ARG A 4 -2.87 -10.46 -1.84
C ARG A 4 -2.85 -9.05 -2.43
N ALA A 5 -3.56 -8.12 -1.78
CA ALA A 5 -3.47 -6.71 -2.13
C ALA A 5 -2.04 -6.19 -1.86
N PHE A 6 -1.43 -6.58 -0.74
CA PHE A 6 -0.06 -6.20 -0.38
C PHE A 6 0.97 -6.58 -1.46
N ALA A 7 0.86 -7.79 -2.02
CA ALA A 7 1.71 -8.26 -3.12
C ALA A 7 1.45 -7.56 -4.47
N LEU A 8 0.30 -6.90 -4.62
CA LEU A 8 0.01 -6.08 -5.81
C LEU A 8 0.77 -4.75 -5.76
N PHE A 9 0.97 -4.20 -4.56
CA PHE A 9 1.68 -2.96 -4.32
C PHE A 9 3.20 -3.16 -4.22
N ASP A 10 3.68 -4.11 -3.40
CA ASP A 10 5.11 -4.42 -3.21
C ASP A 10 5.70 -5.22 -4.39
N LYS A 11 5.90 -4.52 -5.51
CA LYS A 11 6.40 -5.13 -6.76
C LYS A 11 7.84 -5.64 -6.62
N ASP A 12 8.60 -5.03 -5.73
CA ASP A 12 10.00 -5.32 -5.49
C ASP A 12 10.20 -6.47 -4.49
N GLY A 13 9.11 -6.96 -3.87
CA GLY A 13 9.14 -8.09 -2.94
C GLY A 13 9.93 -7.79 -1.66
N THR A 14 9.98 -6.52 -1.26
CA THR A 14 10.74 -6.03 -0.11
C THR A 14 10.04 -6.33 1.22
N GLY A 15 8.77 -6.70 1.17
CA GLY A 15 7.88 -6.82 2.32
C GLY A 15 7.43 -5.48 2.89
N ARG A 16 7.66 -4.38 2.15
CA ARG A 16 7.29 -3.02 2.54
C ARG A 16 6.64 -2.31 1.35
N ILE A 17 5.62 -1.52 1.61
CA ILE A 17 4.97 -0.68 0.59
C ILE A 17 5.42 0.75 0.82
N THR A 18 5.82 1.43 -0.25
CA THR A 18 6.14 2.86 -0.23
C THR A 18 4.99 3.69 -0.80
N ILE A 19 5.03 5.01 -0.60
CA ILE A 19 4.08 5.93 -1.25
C ILE A 19 4.15 5.82 -2.78
N GLU A 20 5.35 5.60 -3.33
CA GLU A 20 5.58 5.45 -4.77
C GLU A 20 4.86 4.21 -5.33
N ASP A 21 4.82 3.12 -4.56
CA ASP A 21 4.09 1.90 -4.92
C ASP A 21 2.58 2.11 -4.96
N LEU A 22 2.03 2.82 -3.95
CA LEU A 22 0.61 3.16 -3.91
C LEU A 22 0.23 4.10 -5.05
N ARG A 23 1.05 5.11 -5.31
CA ARG A 23 0.86 6.09 -6.39
C ARG A 23 0.84 5.40 -7.76
N ARG A 24 1.79 4.51 -8.01
CA ARG A 24 1.84 3.73 -9.26
C ARG A 24 0.55 2.95 -9.47
N VAL A 25 0.05 2.29 -8.43
CA VAL A 25 -1.17 1.48 -8.53
C VAL A 25 -2.41 2.37 -8.72
N ALA A 26 -2.49 3.52 -8.05
CA ALA A 26 -3.55 4.51 -8.30
C ALA A 26 -3.56 4.98 -9.76
N GLU A 27 -2.38 5.31 -10.30
CA GLU A 27 -2.21 5.68 -11.72
C GLU A 27 -2.58 4.54 -12.68
N GLU A 28 -2.21 3.29 -12.37
CA GLU A 28 -2.57 2.09 -13.17
C GLU A 28 -4.07 1.80 -13.16
N LEU A 29 -4.77 2.11 -12.06
CA LEU A 29 -6.23 1.99 -11.94
C LEU A 29 -6.96 3.20 -12.54
N GLY A 30 -6.25 4.29 -12.84
CA GLY A 30 -6.83 5.55 -13.30
C GLY A 30 -7.63 6.26 -12.20
N GLU A 31 -7.33 5.98 -10.93
CA GLU A 31 -7.92 6.67 -9.80
C GLU A 31 -7.12 7.92 -9.46
N ASP A 32 -7.81 9.03 -9.26
CA ASP A 32 -7.20 10.31 -8.89
C ASP A 32 -7.07 10.36 -7.37
N VAL A 33 -5.98 9.77 -6.86
CA VAL A 33 -5.67 9.66 -5.44
C VAL A 33 -4.65 10.74 -5.09
N THR A 34 -4.93 11.53 -4.05
CA THR A 34 -4.02 12.60 -3.64
C THR A 34 -2.86 12.08 -2.81
N ASP A 35 -1.76 12.83 -2.76
CA ASP A 35 -0.61 12.46 -1.91
C ASP A 35 -1.02 12.35 -0.42
N GLU A 36 -2.03 13.10 0.03
CA GLU A 36 -2.59 13.00 1.39
C GLU A 36 -3.31 11.67 1.61
N ASP A 37 -4.16 11.25 0.65
CA ASP A 37 -4.83 9.95 0.71
C ASP A 37 -3.83 8.79 0.69
N LEU A 38 -2.75 8.90 -0.10
CA LEU A 38 -1.69 7.88 -0.14
C LEU A 38 -0.95 7.78 1.20
N VAL A 39 -0.71 8.91 1.87
CA VAL A 39 -0.10 8.94 3.21
C VAL A 39 -1.03 8.28 4.22
N ASP A 40 -2.33 8.60 4.20
CA ASP A 40 -3.32 8.00 5.09
C ASP A 40 -3.43 6.47 4.87
N MET A 41 -3.42 6.03 3.61
CA MET A 41 -3.39 4.61 3.25
C MET A 41 -2.13 3.90 3.76
N LEU A 42 -0.97 4.55 3.63
CA LEU A 42 0.29 4.00 4.13
C LEU A 42 0.31 3.92 5.65
N GLU A 43 -0.16 4.95 6.34
CA GLU A 43 -0.28 4.94 7.80
C GLU A 43 -1.22 3.83 8.28
N GLU A 44 -2.36 3.66 7.62
CA GLU A 44 -3.32 2.60 7.95
C GLU A 44 -2.74 1.22 7.70
N ALA A 45 -2.03 1.03 6.58
CA ALA A 45 -1.31 -0.20 6.28
C ALA A 45 -0.24 -0.51 7.35
N ASN A 46 0.54 0.48 7.79
CA ASN A 46 1.55 0.32 8.85
C ASN A 46 0.91 0.02 10.22
N ARG A 47 -0.18 0.71 10.58
CA ARG A 47 -0.94 0.44 11.81
C ARG A 47 -1.49 -0.98 11.82
N HIS A 48 -1.87 -1.51 10.66
CA HIS A 48 -2.34 -2.90 10.53
C HIS A 48 -1.21 -3.94 10.41
N TYR A 49 0.01 -3.54 10.07
CA TYR A 49 1.18 -4.42 9.93
C TYR A 49 2.05 -4.54 11.18
N ASP A 50 1.66 -3.94 12.31
CA ASP A 50 2.28 -4.16 13.63
C ASP A 50 1.90 -5.53 14.24
N GLY A 51 2.14 -6.61 13.50
CA GLY A 51 2.29 -7.92 14.12
C GLY A 51 1.03 -8.55 14.69
N ARG A 52 -0.09 -8.58 13.96
CA ARG A 52 -1.02 -9.71 14.15
C ARG A 52 -0.42 -10.97 13.54
N LYS A 53 0.46 -11.58 14.34
CA LYS A 53 0.53 -13.04 14.45
C LYS A 53 -0.80 -13.51 15.02
N ASP A 54 -1.72 -13.91 14.15
CA ASP A 54 -2.69 -14.97 14.45
C ASP A 54 -2.54 -16.04 13.37
#